data_AF-A0A6N9EMV0-F1
#
_entry.id   AF-A0A6N9EMV0-F1
#
_cell.length_a   1.000
_cell.length_b   1.000
_cell.length_c   1.000
_cell.angle_alpha   90.00
_cell.angle_beta   90.00
_cell.angle_gamma   90.00
#
_symmetry.space_group_name_H-M   'P 1'
#
loop_
_entity.id
_entity.type
_entity.pdbx_description
1 polymer ?
#
loop_
_entity_poly.entity_id
_entity_poly.type
_entity_poly.pdbx_seq_one_letter_code
_entity_poly.pdbx_strand_id
1 'polypeptide(L)'
;TLWRPSHAPPDLIQNWGYCCLTNNKNRSTSGQPVNAVNPRPNNQYGQIVRWIPARGNHSGQTFKWDLFVMAGNPTVHQDAYSGSGNITPDNMFNSPDGLAFDSQGRLWIQTDGNYSNAGDFAGMGNNQMLLADARTSVIRRFLVGPKECEVTGITWSPDRKTMFVGIQHPGEHNPDACHFPGGGASVPRSSVIAIEKAGWFGLDQAAIG
;
A
#
# COMPACT_ATOMS: atom_id res chain seq x y z
N THR A 1 -6.88 -5.80 2.28
CA THR A 1 -7.48 -6.26 1.01
C THR A 1 -6.79 -7.50 0.42
N LEU A 2 -7.52 -8.38 -0.28
CA LEU A 2 -7.00 -9.49 -1.10
C LEU A 2 -7.07 -9.11 -2.58
N TRP A 3 -5.96 -9.28 -3.32
CA TRP A 3 -5.93 -9.03 -4.76
C TRP A 3 -5.18 -10.14 -5.52
N ARG A 4 -5.68 -10.46 -6.72
CA ARG A 4 -5.06 -11.43 -7.63
C ARG A 4 -4.94 -10.87 -9.04
N PRO A 5 -3.81 -11.09 -9.73
CA PRO A 5 -3.66 -10.61 -11.09
C PRO A 5 -4.65 -11.20 -12.08
N SER A 6 -5.50 -10.32 -12.61
CA SER A 6 -6.35 -10.58 -13.77
C SER A 6 -5.91 -9.77 -15.00
N HIS A 7 -5.19 -8.66 -14.81
CA HIS A 7 -4.82 -7.71 -15.87
C HIS A 7 -3.36 -7.79 -16.33
N ALA A 8 -2.54 -8.62 -15.67
CA ALA A 8 -1.15 -8.87 -16.06
C ALA A 8 -1.01 -10.27 -16.69
N PRO A 9 -0.23 -10.42 -17.77
CA PRO A 9 0.11 -11.71 -18.36
C PRO A 9 0.64 -12.71 -17.30
N PRO A 10 0.16 -13.98 -17.26
CA PRO A 10 0.54 -14.95 -16.24
C PRO A 10 2.05 -15.19 -16.08
N ASP A 11 2.81 -15.03 -17.16
CA ASP A 11 4.27 -15.13 -17.22
C ASP A 11 4.99 -14.03 -16.42
N LEU A 12 4.37 -12.86 -16.24
CA LEU A 12 4.99 -11.71 -15.54
C LEU A 12 4.89 -11.77 -14.01
N ILE A 13 4.02 -12.64 -13.48
CA ILE A 13 3.52 -12.57 -12.08
C ILE A 13 3.33 -13.95 -11.43
N GLN A 14 3.65 -15.04 -12.14
CA GLN A 14 3.66 -16.42 -11.65
C GLN A 14 2.39 -16.88 -10.89
N ASN A 15 1.19 -16.42 -11.25
CA ASN A 15 -0.09 -16.82 -10.62
C ASN A 15 -0.17 -16.65 -9.09
N TRP A 16 0.66 -15.79 -8.51
CA TRP A 16 0.59 -15.48 -7.07
C TRP A 16 -0.66 -14.67 -6.72
N GLY A 17 -1.29 -14.98 -5.59
CA GLY A 17 -2.25 -14.11 -4.90
C GLY A 17 -1.57 -13.34 -3.78
N TYR A 18 -2.05 -12.12 -3.49
CA TYR A 18 -1.49 -11.22 -2.49
C TYR A 18 -2.59 -10.72 -1.55
N CYS A 19 -2.28 -10.62 -0.26
CA CYS A 19 -3.20 -10.10 0.74
C CYS A 19 -2.47 -9.23 1.75
N CYS A 20 -3.03 -8.06 2.00
CA CYS A 20 -2.62 -7.20 3.09
C CYS A 20 -3.19 -7.72 4.41
N LEU A 21 -2.31 -7.87 5.40
CA LEU A 21 -2.65 -8.00 6.81
C LEU A 21 -2.26 -6.67 7.47
N THR A 22 -3.20 -5.72 7.45
CA THR A 22 -2.92 -4.28 7.69
C THR A 22 -2.24 -4.01 9.04
N ASN A 23 -2.76 -4.55 10.14
CA ASN A 23 -2.12 -4.54 11.45
C ASN A 23 -2.92 -5.45 12.40
N ASN A 24 -2.35 -5.74 13.56
CA ASN A 24 -3.07 -6.35 14.68
C ASN A 24 -2.33 -6.06 16.00
N LYS A 25 -2.70 -4.95 16.66
CA LYS A 25 -2.20 -4.58 17.99
C LYS A 25 -2.58 -5.57 19.10
N ASN A 26 -3.57 -6.42 18.85
CA ASN A 26 -4.00 -7.46 19.77
C ASN A 26 -3.30 -8.81 19.53
N ARG A 27 -2.31 -8.88 18.63
CA ARG A 27 -1.53 -10.11 18.43
C ARG A 27 -0.72 -10.43 19.69
N SER A 28 -0.76 -11.70 20.11
CA SER A 28 -0.26 -12.24 21.37
C SER A 28 -1.00 -11.80 22.63
N THR A 29 -2.11 -11.07 22.48
CA THR A 29 -3.09 -10.86 23.54
C THR A 29 -4.43 -11.51 23.13
N SER A 30 -5.38 -11.62 24.06
CA SER A 30 -6.74 -12.10 23.78
C SER A 30 -6.82 -13.45 23.02
N GLY A 31 -5.93 -14.39 23.34
CA GLY A 31 -5.93 -15.73 22.74
C GLY A 31 -5.47 -15.77 21.27
N GLN A 32 -4.78 -14.73 20.79
CA GLN A 32 -4.29 -14.66 19.41
C GLN A 32 -2.77 -14.90 19.35
N PRO A 33 -2.26 -16.14 19.45
CA PRO A 33 -0.82 -16.37 19.44
C PRO A 33 -0.17 -15.89 18.13
N VAL A 34 1.14 -15.62 18.18
CA VAL A 34 1.96 -15.51 16.98
C VAL A 34 1.98 -16.85 16.22
N ASN A 35 2.17 -16.77 14.92
CA ASN A 35 2.37 -17.93 14.05
C ASN A 35 3.21 -17.52 12.83
N ALA A 36 3.48 -18.46 11.93
CA ALA A 36 4.36 -18.22 10.79
C ALA A 36 3.92 -17.03 9.91
N VAL A 37 2.61 -16.84 9.68
CA VAL A 37 2.09 -15.73 8.84
C VAL A 37 1.80 -14.44 9.65
N ASN A 38 1.73 -14.56 10.98
CA ASN A 38 1.59 -13.45 11.92
C ASN A 38 2.71 -13.49 12.97
N PRO A 39 3.97 -13.19 12.59
CA PRO A 39 5.12 -13.50 13.43
C PRO A 39 5.37 -12.48 14.54
N ARG A 40 4.74 -11.29 14.50
CA ARG A 40 4.97 -10.21 15.48
C ARG A 40 3.82 -10.07 16.47
N PRO A 41 4.06 -10.08 17.80
CA PRO A 41 3.09 -9.59 18.77
C PRO A 41 2.80 -8.09 18.54
N ASN A 42 1.70 -7.55 19.07
CA ASN A 42 1.36 -6.11 18.99
C ASN A 42 1.74 -5.45 17.64
N ASN A 43 1.33 -6.06 16.53
CA ASN A 43 1.84 -5.69 15.22
C ASN A 43 1.15 -4.41 14.73
N GLN A 44 1.84 -3.26 14.83
CA GLN A 44 1.31 -1.96 14.44
C GLN A 44 1.54 -1.61 12.96
N TYR A 45 2.43 -2.34 12.27
CA TYR A 45 2.86 -1.99 10.92
C TYR A 45 2.23 -2.81 9.80
N GLY A 46 1.92 -4.08 10.08
CA GLY A 46 1.36 -4.98 9.08
C GLY A 46 2.36 -5.66 8.15
N GLN A 47 1.81 -6.43 7.22
CA GLN A 47 2.56 -7.23 6.26
C GLN A 47 1.72 -7.56 5.02
N ILE A 48 2.37 -7.96 3.94
CA ILE A 48 1.72 -8.52 2.75
C ILE A 48 2.14 -9.97 2.63
N VAL A 49 1.16 -10.87 2.73
CA VAL A 49 1.34 -12.30 2.44
C VAL A 49 1.05 -12.56 0.98
N ARG A 50 1.80 -13.48 0.36
CA ARG A 50 1.46 -14.00 -0.97
C ARG A 50 1.46 -15.52 -0.99
N TRP A 51 0.67 -16.09 -1.90
CA TRP A 51 0.59 -17.54 -2.09
C TRP A 51 0.45 -17.92 -3.55
N ILE A 52 0.91 -19.12 -3.88
CA ILE A 52 0.76 -19.74 -5.19
C ILE A 52 0.07 -21.09 -5.01
N PRO A 53 -1.05 -21.35 -5.70
CA PRO A 53 -1.72 -22.64 -5.62
C PRO A 53 -0.84 -23.76 -6.16
N ALA A 54 -0.95 -24.94 -5.55
CA ALA A 54 -0.24 -26.11 -6.04
C ALA A 54 -0.65 -26.41 -7.49
N ARG A 55 0.36 -26.67 -8.34
CA ARG A 55 0.17 -26.98 -9.78
C ARG A 55 -0.56 -25.87 -10.57
N GLY A 56 -0.61 -24.64 -10.05
CA GLY A 56 -1.36 -23.55 -10.70
C GLY A 56 -2.87 -23.71 -10.63
N ASN A 57 -3.40 -24.65 -9.84
CA ASN A 57 -4.84 -24.91 -9.77
C ASN A 57 -5.51 -24.05 -8.69
N HIS A 58 -6.19 -22.98 -9.11
CA HIS A 58 -6.90 -22.07 -8.20
C HIS A 58 -8.14 -22.67 -7.53
N SER A 59 -8.66 -23.81 -7.99
CA SER A 59 -9.69 -24.56 -7.26
C SER A 59 -9.10 -25.55 -6.25
N GLY A 60 -7.78 -25.70 -6.22
CA GLY A 60 -7.07 -26.58 -5.29
C GLY A 60 -7.06 -26.04 -3.87
N GLN A 61 -6.98 -26.93 -2.89
CA GLN A 61 -6.96 -26.59 -1.47
C GLN A 61 -5.56 -26.45 -0.88
N THR A 62 -4.52 -26.63 -1.70
CA THR A 62 -3.12 -26.57 -1.27
C THR A 62 -2.37 -25.45 -2.00
N PHE A 63 -1.49 -24.78 -1.27
CA PHE A 63 -0.70 -23.67 -1.76
C PHE A 63 0.63 -23.58 -1.04
N LYS A 64 1.61 -22.96 -1.69
CA LYS A 64 2.82 -22.45 -1.02
C LYS A 64 2.61 -20.97 -0.74
N TRP A 65 3.19 -20.46 0.33
CA TRP A 65 3.07 -19.05 0.68
C TRP A 65 4.38 -18.50 1.25
N ASP A 66 4.56 -17.20 1.15
CA ASP A 66 5.62 -16.45 1.82
C ASP A 66 5.12 -15.05 2.22
N LEU A 67 5.91 -14.33 3.02
CA LEU A 67 5.68 -12.93 3.36
C LEU A 67 6.45 -12.08 2.35
N PHE A 68 5.72 -11.45 1.42
CA PHE A 68 6.30 -10.59 0.39
C PHE A 68 7.01 -9.38 1.00
N VAL A 69 6.41 -8.80 2.03
CA VAL A 69 7.01 -7.73 2.83
C VAL A 69 6.43 -7.73 4.24
N MET A 70 7.30 -7.53 5.22
CA MET A 70 6.95 -7.14 6.58
C MET A 70 7.17 -5.64 6.69
N ALA A 71 6.08 -4.85 6.75
CA ALA A 71 6.19 -3.40 6.92
C ALA A 71 6.78 -3.09 8.30
N GLY A 72 7.46 -1.95 8.44
CA GLY A 72 8.18 -1.60 9.66
C GLY A 72 8.91 -0.27 9.55
N ASN A 73 9.55 0.14 10.65
CA ASN A 73 10.33 1.37 10.72
C ASN A 73 11.81 1.06 11.05
N PRO A 74 12.69 0.97 10.04
CA PRO A 74 14.10 0.67 10.26
C PRO A 74 14.89 1.88 10.80
N THR A 75 14.28 3.06 10.87
CA THR A 75 14.90 4.26 11.47
C THR A 75 14.67 4.34 12.99
N VAL A 76 13.62 3.68 13.48
CA VAL A 76 13.22 3.67 14.90
C VAL A 76 13.57 2.35 15.58
N HIS A 77 13.48 1.23 14.86
CA HIS A 77 13.71 -0.11 15.41
C HIS A 77 14.91 -0.81 14.76
N GLN A 78 15.54 -1.71 15.53
CA GLN A 78 16.61 -2.60 15.06
C GLN A 78 16.24 -4.09 15.16
N ASP A 79 15.00 -4.40 15.54
CA ASP A 79 14.47 -5.75 15.71
C ASP A 79 13.45 -6.09 14.60
N ALA A 80 12.55 -7.06 14.84
CA ALA A 80 11.53 -7.46 13.87
C ALA A 80 10.56 -6.32 13.45
N TYR A 81 10.49 -5.22 14.21
CA TYR A 81 9.67 -4.05 13.87
C TYR A 81 10.35 -3.08 12.91
N SER A 82 11.64 -3.30 12.59
CA SER A 82 12.33 -2.60 11.50
C SER A 82 11.78 -2.93 10.11
N GLY A 83 11.11 -4.09 9.97
CA GLY A 83 10.58 -4.60 8.71
C GLY A 83 11.48 -5.67 8.08
N SER A 84 11.07 -6.20 6.93
CA SER A 84 11.89 -7.14 6.15
C SER A 84 12.97 -6.39 5.35
N GLY A 85 13.96 -7.11 4.81
CA GLY A 85 15.13 -6.50 4.14
C GLY A 85 14.84 -5.65 2.88
N ASN A 86 13.59 -5.62 2.41
CA ASN A 86 13.10 -4.74 1.35
C ASN A 86 12.42 -3.45 1.86
N ILE A 87 12.34 -3.26 3.18
CA ILE A 87 11.97 -1.99 3.81
C ILE A 87 13.25 -1.22 4.15
N THR A 88 13.28 0.05 3.76
CA THR A 88 14.39 0.97 3.94
C THR A 88 13.88 2.29 4.50
N PRO A 89 14.76 3.15 5.06
CA PRO A 89 14.37 4.51 5.47
C PRO A 89 13.67 5.30 4.36
N ASP A 90 14.04 5.08 3.10
CA ASP A 90 13.49 5.81 1.96
C ASP A 90 12.09 5.32 1.55
N ASN A 91 11.72 4.07 1.85
CA ASN A 91 10.47 3.47 1.36
C ASN A 91 9.52 2.98 2.47
N MET A 92 9.88 3.12 3.74
CA MET A 92 9.08 2.61 4.86
C MET A 92 7.65 3.17 4.87
N PHE A 93 6.73 2.30 5.30
CA PHE A 93 5.30 2.56 5.40
C PHE A 93 4.70 1.69 6.51
N ASN A 94 3.45 1.97 6.88
CA ASN A 94 2.67 1.15 7.81
C ASN A 94 1.26 0.92 7.27
N SER A 95 0.61 -0.12 7.77
CA SER A 95 -0.77 -0.49 7.48
C SER A 95 -1.09 -0.54 5.97
N PRO A 96 -0.42 -1.43 5.21
CA PRO A 96 -0.82 -1.66 3.83
C PRO A 96 -2.27 -2.15 3.81
N ASP A 97 -3.08 -1.60 2.93
CA ASP A 97 -4.46 -2.04 2.72
C ASP A 97 -4.74 -2.32 1.25
N GLY A 98 -4.89 -1.28 0.43
CA GLY A 98 -5.24 -1.41 -0.98
C GLY A 98 -4.14 -2.08 -1.80
N LEU A 99 -4.53 -2.96 -2.73
CA LEU A 99 -3.62 -3.62 -3.67
C LEU A 99 -4.21 -3.61 -5.08
N ALA A 100 -3.34 -3.46 -6.08
CA ALA A 100 -3.68 -3.74 -7.47
C ALA A 100 -2.45 -4.07 -8.29
N PHE A 101 -2.60 -4.88 -9.34
CA PHE A 101 -1.55 -5.00 -10.36
C PHE A 101 -1.90 -4.20 -11.60
N ASP A 102 -0.88 -3.63 -12.21
CA ASP A 102 -0.97 -3.11 -13.57
C ASP A 102 -0.63 -4.17 -14.62
N SER A 103 -0.78 -3.81 -15.90
CA SER A 103 -0.51 -4.71 -17.02
C SER A 103 0.95 -5.11 -17.19
N GLN A 104 1.87 -4.48 -16.48
CA GLN A 104 3.30 -4.82 -16.48
C GLN A 104 3.67 -5.75 -15.32
N GLY A 105 2.70 -6.20 -14.53
CA GLY A 105 2.93 -7.10 -13.40
C GLY A 105 3.52 -6.42 -12.17
N ARG A 106 3.47 -5.09 -12.09
CA ARG A 106 3.91 -4.35 -10.90
C ARG A 106 2.76 -4.29 -9.90
N LEU A 107 3.09 -4.41 -8.62
CA LEU A 107 2.12 -4.38 -7.52
C LEU A 107 2.06 -2.98 -6.92
N TRP A 108 0.91 -2.35 -7.03
CA TRP A 108 0.57 -1.11 -6.35
C TRP A 108 0.07 -1.41 -4.94
N ILE A 109 0.59 -0.70 -3.95
CA ILE A 109 0.28 -0.85 -2.53
C ILE A 109 -0.21 0.50 -2.01
N GLN A 110 -1.39 0.54 -1.40
CA GLN A 110 -1.97 1.75 -0.81
C GLN A 110 -2.06 1.57 0.71
N THR A 111 -1.88 2.65 1.49
CA THR A 111 -1.84 2.57 2.96
C THR A 111 -3.03 3.27 3.61
N ASP A 112 -3.51 2.66 4.69
CA ASP A 112 -4.43 3.23 5.67
C ASP A 112 -3.84 3.06 7.07
N GLY A 113 -2.87 3.93 7.35
CA GLY A 113 -2.00 3.82 8.50
C GLY A 113 -2.00 5.04 9.40
N ASN A 114 -1.20 4.93 10.45
CA ASN A 114 -0.94 6.02 11.35
C ASN A 114 -0.06 7.06 10.64
N TYR A 115 -0.58 8.28 10.55
CA TYR A 115 0.01 9.44 9.89
C TYR A 115 0.54 10.50 10.89
N SER A 116 0.72 10.14 12.16
CA SER A 116 1.26 11.05 13.19
C SER A 116 2.68 11.51 12.89
N ASN A 117 3.42 10.73 12.09
CA ASN A 117 4.83 10.95 11.78
C ASN A 117 5.70 11.08 13.04
N ALA A 118 5.34 10.37 14.11
CA ALA A 118 5.99 10.41 15.42
C ALA A 118 6.06 9.01 16.04
N GLY A 119 6.94 8.84 17.04
CA GLY A 119 7.15 7.56 17.72
C GLY A 119 7.51 6.45 16.73
N ASP A 120 6.82 5.32 16.82
CA ASP A 120 6.95 4.16 15.90
C ASP A 120 6.77 4.55 14.42
N PHE A 121 6.00 5.60 14.12
CA PHE A 121 5.70 6.03 12.76
C PHE A 121 6.55 7.22 12.30
N ALA A 122 7.60 7.59 13.06
CA ALA A 122 8.47 8.71 12.72
C ALA A 122 9.11 8.54 11.33
N GLY A 123 9.00 9.58 10.50
CA GLY A 123 9.52 9.61 9.13
C GLY A 123 8.60 8.98 8.07
N MET A 124 7.48 8.34 8.44
CA MET A 124 6.56 7.73 7.46
C MET A 124 5.63 8.74 6.80
N GLY A 125 5.34 9.88 7.45
CA GLY A 125 4.47 10.93 6.94
C GLY A 125 2.99 10.51 6.79
N ASN A 126 2.29 11.13 5.84
CA ASN A 126 0.90 10.80 5.51
C ASN A 126 0.80 9.44 4.82
N ASN A 127 -0.44 8.95 4.70
CA ASN A 127 -0.74 7.78 3.88
C ASN A 127 -0.31 7.97 2.42
N GLN A 128 -0.01 6.86 1.77
CA GLN A 128 0.79 6.84 0.57
C GLN A 128 0.39 5.68 -0.35
N MET A 129 0.88 5.77 -1.59
CA MET A 129 0.86 4.67 -2.53
C MET A 129 2.28 4.35 -2.98
N LEU A 130 2.62 3.08 -2.95
CA LEU A 130 3.91 2.54 -3.35
C LEU A 130 3.76 1.61 -4.54
N LEU A 131 4.87 1.42 -5.24
CA LEU A 131 5.00 0.51 -6.36
C LEU A 131 6.08 -0.52 -6.03
N ALA A 132 5.71 -1.79 -6.10
CA ALA A 132 6.58 -2.92 -5.88
C ALA A 132 6.78 -3.72 -7.16
N ASP A 133 8.03 -4.09 -7.45
CA ASP A 133 8.31 -5.15 -8.41
C ASP A 133 8.06 -6.50 -7.72
N ALA A 134 7.04 -7.22 -8.14
CA ALA A 134 6.65 -8.50 -7.52
C ALA A 134 7.71 -9.61 -7.66
N ARG A 135 8.66 -9.47 -8.59
CA ARG A 135 9.74 -10.45 -8.84
C ARG A 135 10.97 -10.16 -7.99
N THR A 136 11.35 -8.89 -7.85
CA THR A 136 12.55 -8.48 -7.11
C THR A 136 12.26 -8.00 -5.68
N SER A 137 10.99 -7.80 -5.35
CA SER A 137 10.51 -7.24 -4.08
C SER A 137 11.02 -5.84 -3.77
N VAL A 138 11.58 -5.12 -4.76
CA VAL A 138 11.98 -3.72 -4.64
C VAL A 138 10.72 -2.85 -4.56
N ILE A 139 10.63 -2.02 -3.53
CA ILE A 139 9.48 -1.14 -3.26
C ILE A 139 9.94 0.32 -3.35
N ARG A 140 9.17 1.14 -4.06
CA ARG A 140 9.39 2.59 -4.19
C ARG A 140 8.11 3.34 -3.86
N ARG A 141 8.22 4.40 -3.06
CA ARG A 141 7.10 5.33 -2.82
C ARG A 141 6.79 6.09 -4.12
N PHE A 142 5.51 6.17 -4.49
CA PHE A 142 5.06 6.82 -5.71
C PHE A 142 4.24 8.08 -5.43
N LEU A 143 3.31 8.02 -4.49
CA LEU A 143 2.41 9.11 -4.12
C LEU A 143 2.32 9.23 -2.59
N VAL A 144 2.22 10.45 -2.09
CA VAL A 144 1.84 10.75 -0.70
C VAL A 144 0.55 11.55 -0.75
N GLY A 145 -0.46 11.12 -0.01
CA GLY A 145 -1.75 11.77 0.07
C GLY A 145 -1.75 13.03 0.95
N PRO A 146 -2.83 13.82 0.92
CA PRO A 146 -3.02 14.93 1.82
C PRO A 146 -3.12 14.50 3.29
N LYS A 147 -3.13 15.48 4.18
CA LYS A 147 -3.19 15.27 5.62
C LYS A 147 -4.45 14.46 6.00
N GLU A 148 -4.25 13.49 6.90
CA GLU A 148 -5.31 12.66 7.52
C GLU A 148 -6.15 11.81 6.56
N CYS A 149 -5.80 11.75 5.27
CA CYS A 149 -6.46 10.83 4.35
C CYS A 149 -5.94 9.41 4.51
N GLU A 150 -6.69 8.44 4.00
CA GLU A 150 -6.11 7.20 3.46
C GLU A 150 -6.01 7.30 1.93
N VAL A 151 -5.06 6.57 1.36
CA VAL A 151 -5.01 6.38 -0.10
C VAL A 151 -5.65 5.03 -0.39
N THR A 152 -6.70 5.02 -1.22
CA THR A 152 -7.53 3.82 -1.42
C THR A 152 -8.19 3.81 -2.77
N GLY A 153 -8.42 2.63 -3.34
CA GLY A 153 -9.01 2.49 -4.67
C GLY A 153 -8.07 2.93 -5.79
N ILE A 154 -8.00 2.11 -6.84
CA ILE A 154 -7.12 2.37 -7.98
C ILE A 154 -7.72 1.75 -9.23
N THR A 155 -7.68 2.48 -10.33
CA THR A 155 -8.01 1.97 -11.66
C THR A 155 -7.23 2.74 -12.73
N TRP A 156 -7.34 2.32 -13.98
CA TRP A 156 -6.67 2.97 -15.10
C TRP A 156 -7.64 3.18 -16.25
N SER A 157 -7.41 4.26 -16.98
CA SER A 157 -7.89 4.44 -18.35
C SER A 157 -7.53 3.22 -19.23
N PRO A 158 -8.34 2.91 -20.26
CA PRO A 158 -8.07 1.77 -21.15
C PRO A 158 -6.70 1.81 -21.84
N ASP A 159 -6.23 3.00 -22.20
CA ASP A 159 -4.92 3.21 -22.85
C ASP A 159 -3.74 3.24 -21.86
N ARG A 160 -4.03 3.09 -20.55
CA ARG A 160 -3.07 3.09 -19.44
C ARG A 160 -2.29 4.39 -19.30
N LYS A 161 -2.81 5.50 -19.82
CA LYS A 161 -2.16 6.80 -19.71
C LYS A 161 -2.56 7.60 -18.47
N THR A 162 -3.75 7.33 -17.96
CA THR A 162 -4.28 7.94 -16.74
C THR A 162 -4.54 6.86 -15.70
N MET A 163 -4.00 7.06 -14.50
CA MET A 163 -4.28 6.27 -13.30
C MET A 163 -5.22 7.06 -12.41
N PHE A 164 -6.33 6.46 -11.99
CA PHE A 164 -7.29 7.06 -11.07
C PHE A 164 -7.08 6.48 -9.68
N VAL A 165 -6.91 7.34 -8.67
CA VAL A 165 -6.63 6.94 -7.29
C VAL A 165 -7.62 7.64 -6.36
N GLY A 166 -8.19 6.91 -5.40
CA GLY A 166 -9.04 7.52 -4.39
C GLY A 166 -8.23 8.11 -3.23
N ILE A 167 -8.68 9.27 -2.78
CA ILE A 167 -8.24 9.94 -1.56
C ILE A 167 -9.47 10.00 -0.65
N GLN A 168 -9.48 9.19 0.41
CA GLN A 168 -10.63 9.07 1.31
C GLN A 168 -10.38 9.87 2.59
N HIS A 169 -11.44 10.51 3.09
CA HIS A 169 -11.51 11.26 4.35
C HIS A 169 -10.32 12.21 4.63
N PRO A 170 -9.90 13.05 3.68
CA PRO A 170 -8.91 14.08 3.99
C PRO A 170 -9.40 14.96 5.15
N GLY A 171 -8.53 15.24 6.12
CA GLY A 171 -8.90 16.05 7.30
C GLY A 171 -9.89 15.39 8.27
N GLU A 172 -9.92 14.06 8.35
CA GLU A 172 -10.86 13.31 9.20
C GLU A 172 -10.97 13.82 10.65
N HIS A 173 -9.84 14.19 11.26
CA HIS A 173 -9.79 14.61 12.67
C HIS A 173 -9.63 16.11 12.84
N ASN A 174 -9.05 16.79 11.84
CA ASN A 174 -8.86 18.22 11.82
C ASN A 174 -9.19 18.80 10.43
N PRO A 175 -10.50 19.01 10.13
CA PRO A 175 -10.94 19.47 8.83
C PRO A 175 -10.48 20.89 8.51
N ASP A 176 -10.13 21.70 9.51
CA ASP A 176 -9.59 23.05 9.31
C ASP A 176 -8.10 23.04 8.93
N ALA A 177 -7.41 21.91 9.10
CA ALA A 177 -6.01 21.75 8.73
C ALA A 177 -5.80 21.04 7.39
N CYS A 178 -6.88 20.69 6.68
CA CYS A 178 -6.83 20.08 5.37
C CYS A 178 -7.87 20.73 4.46
N HIS A 179 -7.44 21.26 3.32
CA HIS A 179 -8.35 21.89 2.36
C HIS A 179 -8.35 21.16 1.01
N PHE A 180 -7.99 19.89 0.99
CA PHE A 180 -7.96 19.11 -0.24
C PHE A 180 -9.37 18.79 -0.76
N PRO A 181 -9.65 18.85 -2.07
CA PRO A 181 -8.75 19.27 -3.15
C PRO A 181 -8.80 20.77 -3.45
N GLY A 182 -9.77 21.52 -2.91
CA GLY A 182 -10.06 22.89 -3.32
C GLY A 182 -9.00 23.93 -2.95
N GLY A 183 -8.17 23.65 -1.95
CA GLY A 183 -7.19 24.58 -1.39
C GLY A 183 -7.82 25.76 -0.65
N GLY A 184 -6.98 26.74 -0.28
CA GLY A 184 -7.43 27.94 0.43
C GLY A 184 -8.06 27.60 1.76
N ALA A 185 -9.35 27.96 1.93
CA ALA A 185 -10.15 27.67 3.13
C ALA A 185 -11.29 26.69 2.84
N SER A 186 -11.20 25.90 1.77
CA SER A 186 -12.28 24.97 1.41
C SER A 186 -12.40 23.81 2.39
N VAL A 187 -13.62 23.39 2.69
CA VAL A 187 -13.87 22.15 3.45
C VAL A 187 -13.28 20.95 2.70
N PRO A 188 -12.55 20.05 3.37
CA PRO A 188 -11.93 18.92 2.70
C PRO A 188 -12.96 17.92 2.17
N ARG A 189 -12.67 17.29 1.04
CA ARG A 189 -13.58 16.37 0.35
C ARG A 189 -12.84 15.15 -0.17
N SER A 190 -13.36 13.96 0.14
CA SER A 190 -12.95 12.73 -0.53
C SER A 190 -13.06 12.91 -2.04
N SER A 191 -12.04 12.49 -2.78
CA SER A 191 -11.95 12.70 -4.22
C SER A 191 -11.29 11.51 -4.91
N VAL A 192 -11.57 11.35 -6.20
CA VAL A 192 -10.77 10.51 -7.09
C VAL A 192 -9.87 11.45 -7.87
N ILE A 193 -8.56 11.24 -7.77
CA ILE A 193 -7.58 12.01 -8.53
C ILE A 193 -7.17 11.28 -9.81
N ALA A 194 -6.96 12.03 -10.88
CA ALA A 194 -6.30 11.54 -12.08
C ALA A 194 -4.80 11.81 -12.01
N ILE A 195 -3.98 10.78 -12.26
CA ILE A 195 -2.52 10.86 -12.28
C ILE A 195 -2.02 10.48 -13.67
N GLU A 196 -1.25 11.38 -14.26
CA GLU A 196 -0.75 11.26 -15.63
C GLU A 196 0.74 11.64 -15.69
N LYS A 197 1.46 11.04 -16.66
CA LYS A 197 2.82 11.49 -16.95
C LYS A 197 2.75 12.81 -17.73
N ALA A 198 3.53 13.80 -17.29
CA ALA A 198 3.67 15.08 -17.99
C ALA A 198 3.96 14.87 -19.49
N GLY A 199 3.29 15.65 -20.33
CA GLY A 199 3.40 15.61 -21.79
C GLY A 199 2.53 14.56 -22.51
N TRP A 200 1.82 13.67 -21.81
CA TRP A 200 0.93 12.70 -22.48
C TRP A 200 -0.33 13.32 -23.10
N PHE A 201 -0.81 14.41 -22.53
CA PHE A 201 -1.97 15.16 -23.03
C PHE A 201 -1.67 16.64 -23.24
N GLY A 202 -0.39 16.99 -23.45
CA GLY A 202 0.04 18.38 -23.68
C GLY A 202 0.02 19.27 -22.42
N LEU A 203 -0.14 18.69 -21.24
CA LEU A 203 0.10 19.36 -19.97
C LEU A 203 1.59 19.19 -19.61
N ASP A 204 2.33 20.28 -19.55
CA ASP A 204 3.78 20.31 -19.25
C ASP A 204 4.12 20.00 -17.78
N GLN A 205 3.12 19.58 -16.99
CA GLN A 205 3.29 19.16 -15.60
C GLN A 205 2.47 17.91 -15.31
N ALA A 206 2.92 17.09 -14.36
CA ALA A 206 2.09 16.04 -13.80
C ALA A 206 0.93 16.72 -13.05
N ALA A 207 -0.29 16.60 -13.58
CA ALA A 207 -1.47 17.16 -12.97
C ALA A 207 -2.09 16.13 -12.01
N ILE A 208 -2.46 16.59 -10.82
CA ILE A 208 -3.42 15.92 -9.93
C ILE A 208 -4.69 16.75 -10.08
N GLY A 209 -5.63 16.26 -10.89
CA GLY A 209 -6.95 16.88 -11.13
C GLY A 209 -8.05 16.18 -10.35
#